data_AF-A0A7W7ZLA7-F1
#
_entry.id   AF-A0A7W7ZLA7-F1
#
_cell.length_a   1.000
_cell.length_b   1.000
_cell.length_c   1.000
_cell.angle_alpha   90.00
_cell.angle_beta   90.00
_cell.angle_gamma   90.00
#
_symmetry.space_group_name_H-M   'P 1'
#
loop_
_entity.id
_entity.type
_entity.pdbx_description
1 polymer ?
#
loop_
_entity_poly.entity_id
_entity_poly.type
_entity_poly.pdbx_seq_one_letter_code
_entity_poly.pdbx_strand_id
1 'polypeptide(L)'
;MMLLAPLLLIAAAMGQAVAPAPKPDVVIWPHGVSPLGIKHKDNFGNHGLSITVHDKSGIAEVHQATADIMIVQSGEATLVYGGEVIDAHTTSPNEVRGTGIRNGTSVHIVAGDVIHFPAGMPHQWLLEPGKQITYLAVHVEEPTAVKP
;
A
#
# COMPACT_ATOMS: atom_id res chain seq x y z
N MET A 1 -38.39 61.76 1.48
CA MET A 1 -37.41 61.39 0.43
C MET A 1 -36.18 60.82 1.11
N MET A 2 -36.17 59.53 1.42
CA MET A 2 -34.99 58.83 1.94
C MET A 2 -34.34 58.10 0.75
N LEU A 3 -33.14 58.50 0.37
CA LEU A 3 -32.35 57.82 -0.65
C LEU A 3 -31.79 56.51 -0.06
N LEU A 4 -32.22 55.37 -0.61
CA LEU A 4 -31.49 54.11 -0.46
C LEU A 4 -30.25 54.14 -1.37
N ALA A 5 -29.07 54.04 -0.78
CA ALA A 5 -27.85 53.69 -1.52
C ALA A 5 -27.81 52.16 -1.72
N PRO A 6 -27.52 51.64 -2.93
CA PRO A 6 -27.40 50.21 -3.13
C PRO A 6 -26.04 49.73 -2.62
N LEU A 7 -26.06 48.74 -1.73
CA LEU A 7 -24.88 48.02 -1.26
C LEU A 7 -24.39 47.10 -2.40
N LEU A 8 -23.27 47.45 -3.03
CA LEU A 8 -22.64 46.64 -4.06
C LEU A 8 -21.89 45.46 -3.38
N LEU A 9 -22.46 44.26 -3.41
CA LEU A 9 -21.73 43.03 -3.04
C LEU A 9 -20.72 42.72 -4.16
N ILE A 10 -19.43 42.89 -3.88
CA ILE A 10 -18.37 42.35 -4.72
C ILE A 10 -18.17 40.89 -4.32
N ALA A 11 -18.70 39.95 -5.11
CA ALA A 11 -18.34 38.55 -5.01
C ALA A 11 -16.90 38.38 -5.51
N ALA A 12 -15.95 38.24 -4.59
CA ALA A 12 -14.60 37.84 -4.94
C ALA A 12 -14.64 36.39 -5.45
N ALA A 13 -14.58 36.22 -6.76
CA ALA A 13 -14.35 34.91 -7.36
C ALA A 13 -12.95 34.45 -6.97
N MET A 14 -12.85 33.63 -5.93
CA MET A 14 -11.64 32.85 -5.68
C MET A 14 -11.52 31.83 -6.80
N GLY A 15 -10.81 32.21 -7.86
CA GLY A 15 -10.42 31.29 -8.91
C GLY A 15 -9.68 30.13 -8.26
N GLN A 16 -10.24 28.93 -8.39
CA GLN A 16 -9.53 27.71 -7.99
C GLN A 16 -8.26 27.66 -8.83
N ALA A 17 -7.10 27.82 -8.18
CA ALA A 17 -5.83 27.60 -8.84
C ALA A 17 -5.80 26.13 -9.29
N VAL A 18 -5.91 25.92 -10.60
CA VAL A 18 -5.72 24.59 -11.18
C VAL A 18 -4.24 24.28 -11.01
N ALA A 19 -3.92 23.32 -10.15
CA ALA A 19 -2.55 22.86 -9.99
C ALA A 19 -1.99 22.47 -11.37
N PRO A 20 -0.72 22.82 -11.67
CA PRO A 20 -0.13 22.45 -12.95
C PRO A 20 -0.20 20.94 -13.14
N ALA A 21 -0.52 20.51 -14.37
CA ALA A 21 -0.55 19.09 -14.71
C ALA A 21 0.83 18.45 -14.41
N PRO A 22 0.87 17.19 -13.92
CA PRO A 22 2.12 16.50 -13.67
C PRO A 22 2.98 16.44 -14.93
N LYS A 23 4.29 16.61 -14.80
CA LYS A 23 5.23 16.31 -15.88
C LYS A 23 5.21 14.80 -16.15
N PRO A 24 5.44 14.34 -17.40
CA PRO A 24 5.40 12.91 -17.73
C PRO A 24 6.39 12.07 -16.92
N ASP A 25 7.46 12.67 -16.39
CA ASP A 25 8.47 12.00 -15.56
C ASP A 25 8.06 11.88 -14.08
N VAL A 26 6.91 12.44 -13.69
CA VAL A 26 6.40 12.41 -12.31
C VAL A 26 5.03 11.73 -12.30
N VAL A 27 4.98 10.54 -11.74
CA VAL A 27 3.72 9.83 -11.50
C VAL A 27 3.18 10.26 -10.14
N ILE A 28 1.98 10.85 -10.13
CA ILE A 28 1.26 11.19 -8.91
C ILE A 28 0.20 10.12 -8.69
N TRP A 29 0.15 9.53 -7.50
CA TRP A 29 -0.96 8.67 -7.04
C TRP A 29 -1.89 9.52 -6.17
N PRO A 30 -2.97 10.10 -6.73
CA PRO A 30 -3.88 10.94 -5.95
C PRO A 30 -4.48 10.09 -4.83
N HIS A 31 -4.35 10.56 -3.59
CA HIS A 31 -4.83 9.83 -2.42
C HIS A 31 -4.26 8.40 -2.29
N GLY A 32 -3.06 8.16 -2.81
CA GLY A 32 -2.37 6.88 -2.67
C GLY A 32 -2.88 5.78 -3.59
N VAL A 33 -3.65 6.10 -4.63
CA VAL A 33 -4.12 5.15 -5.66
C VAL A 33 -3.48 5.49 -7.00
N SER A 34 -3.04 4.48 -7.75
CA SER A 34 -2.53 4.68 -9.12
C SER A 34 -3.59 5.39 -9.99
N PRO A 35 -3.19 6.32 -10.87
CA PRO A 35 -4.08 6.88 -11.90
C PRO A 35 -4.74 5.81 -12.78
N LEU A 36 -4.14 4.61 -12.86
CA LEU A 36 -4.65 3.46 -13.60
C LEU A 36 -5.57 2.54 -12.77
N GLY A 37 -5.84 2.92 -11.52
CA GLY A 37 -6.78 2.26 -10.62
C GLY A 37 -6.15 1.30 -9.62
N ILE A 38 -6.94 0.86 -8.64
CA ILE A 38 -6.47 0.12 -7.45
C ILE A 38 -5.88 -1.27 -7.75
N LYS A 39 -6.16 -1.85 -8.92
CA LYS A 39 -5.62 -3.14 -9.35
C LYS A 39 -4.30 -3.01 -10.10
N HIS A 40 -3.88 -1.79 -10.43
CA HIS A 40 -2.66 -1.55 -11.17
C HIS A 40 -1.44 -1.59 -10.25
N LYS A 41 -0.33 -2.10 -10.78
CA LYS A 41 1.00 -2.02 -10.16
C LYS A 41 1.89 -1.23 -11.10
N ASP A 42 2.37 -0.08 -10.66
CA ASP A 42 3.33 0.70 -11.45
C ASP A 42 4.74 0.11 -11.24
N ASN A 43 5.53 0.03 -12.32
CA ASN A 43 6.91 -0.46 -12.29
C ASN A 43 7.84 0.63 -12.85
N PHE A 44 8.88 0.97 -12.10
CA PHE A 44 9.85 2.02 -12.39
C PHE A 44 11.26 1.49 -12.67
N GLY A 45 11.39 0.19 -12.97
CA GLY A 45 12.65 -0.51 -13.18
C GLY A 45 13.12 -1.19 -11.90
N ASN A 46 13.75 -0.46 -11.00
CA ASN A 46 14.32 -1.03 -9.76
C ASN A 46 13.33 -1.13 -8.59
N HIS A 47 12.11 -0.63 -8.76
CA HIS A 47 11.04 -0.75 -7.78
C HIS A 47 9.66 -0.66 -8.43
N GLY A 48 8.66 -1.18 -7.74
CA GLY A 48 7.26 -1.05 -8.11
C GLY A 48 6.41 -0.50 -6.97
N LEU A 49 5.24 0.02 -7.31
CA LEU A 49 4.23 0.52 -6.37
C LEU A 49 2.94 -0.26 -6.57
N SER A 50 2.31 -0.66 -5.48
CA SER A 50 0.95 -1.23 -5.49
C SER A 50 0.15 -0.74 -4.29
N ILE A 51 -1.17 -0.62 -4.43
CA ILE A 51 -2.07 -0.42 -3.28
C ILE A 51 -2.92 -1.67 -3.11
N THR A 52 -3.01 -2.15 -1.88
CA THR A 52 -3.75 -3.37 -1.55
C THR A 52 -4.79 -3.06 -0.48
N VAL A 53 -5.98 -3.63 -0.66
CA VAL A 53 -7.06 -3.64 0.34
C VAL A 53 -7.33 -5.09 0.69
N HIS A 54 -7.26 -5.41 1.99
CA HIS A 54 -7.76 -6.67 2.52
C HIS A 54 -9.02 -6.39 3.33
N ASP A 55 -10.09 -7.12 3.04
CA ASP A 55 -11.37 -7.15 3.77
C ASP A 55 -11.62 -8.49 4.48
N LYS A 56 -10.62 -9.38 4.42
CA LYS A 56 -10.58 -10.71 5.02
C LYS A 56 -9.13 -11.14 5.16
N SER A 57 -8.87 -12.11 6.03
CA SER A 57 -7.54 -12.71 6.17
C SER A 57 -6.97 -13.16 4.83
N GLY A 58 -5.70 -12.85 4.63
CA GLY A 58 -4.91 -13.30 3.49
C GLY A 58 -4.30 -14.67 3.72
N ILE A 59 -3.56 -15.11 2.70
CA ILE A 59 -2.67 -16.28 2.76
C ILE A 59 -1.25 -15.83 3.15
N ALA A 60 -0.39 -16.78 3.48
CA ALA A 60 1.03 -16.47 3.67
C ALA A 60 1.70 -16.21 2.31
N GLU A 61 2.49 -15.15 2.24
CA GLU A 61 3.26 -14.75 1.04
C GLU A 61 4.74 -14.61 1.38
N VAL A 62 5.60 -14.97 0.41
CA VAL A 62 7.05 -14.77 0.47
C VAL A 62 7.53 -14.29 -0.91
N HIS A 63 8.09 -13.08 -0.94
CA HIS A 63 8.77 -12.53 -2.10
C HIS A 63 10.27 -12.80 -1.97
N GLN A 64 10.82 -13.71 -2.77
CA GLN A 64 12.20 -14.19 -2.57
C GLN A 64 13.28 -13.25 -3.13
N ALA A 65 12.89 -12.28 -3.98
CA ALA A 65 13.81 -11.38 -4.67
C ALA A 65 13.48 -9.89 -4.48
N THR A 66 12.46 -9.56 -3.69
CA THR A 66 12.06 -8.18 -3.44
C THR A 66 11.84 -7.95 -1.95
N ALA A 67 12.31 -6.81 -1.47
CA ALA A 67 11.85 -6.27 -0.20
C ALA A 67 10.53 -5.53 -0.40
N ASP A 68 9.67 -5.60 0.61
CA ASP A 68 8.40 -4.90 0.64
C ASP A 68 8.40 -3.86 1.74
N ILE A 69 8.16 -2.60 1.38
CA ILE A 69 7.92 -1.52 2.32
C ILE A 69 6.45 -1.17 2.25
N MET A 70 5.70 -1.41 3.34
CA MET A 70 4.28 -1.13 3.42
C MET A 70 4.03 0.11 4.27
N ILE A 71 3.20 1.03 3.77
CA ILE A 71 2.72 2.21 4.48
C ILE A 71 1.22 2.04 4.66
N VAL A 72 0.77 1.82 5.89
CA VAL A 72 -0.63 1.56 6.20
C VAL A 72 -1.41 2.89 6.17
N GLN A 73 -2.36 2.98 5.26
CA GLN A 73 -3.15 4.19 5.03
C GLN A 73 -4.43 4.21 5.86
N SER A 74 -5.08 3.06 6.05
CA SER A 74 -6.31 2.98 6.83
C SER A 74 -6.56 1.57 7.36
N GLY A 75 -7.43 1.47 8.37
CA GLY A 75 -7.86 0.20 8.93
C GLY A 75 -6.86 -0.40 9.93
N GLU A 76 -7.03 -1.69 10.19
CA GLU A 76 -6.26 -2.46 11.15
C GLU A 76 -6.24 -3.95 10.79
N ALA A 77 -5.18 -4.65 11.17
CA ALA A 77 -5.07 -6.10 11.03
C ALA A 77 -4.05 -6.66 12.01
N THR A 78 -4.06 -7.98 12.21
CA THR A 78 -2.93 -8.68 12.82
C THR A 78 -1.97 -9.09 11.71
N LEU A 79 -0.73 -8.63 11.78
CA LEU A 79 0.36 -9.14 10.97
C LEU A 79 0.96 -10.37 11.64
N VAL A 80 1.09 -11.46 10.90
CA VAL A 80 1.95 -12.59 11.27
C VAL A 80 3.16 -12.59 10.35
N TYR A 81 4.38 -12.68 10.90
CA TYR A 81 5.60 -12.69 10.09
C TYR A 81 6.67 -13.63 10.64
N GLY A 82 7.64 -13.99 9.80
CA GLY A 82 8.67 -14.98 10.09
C GLY A 82 8.13 -16.42 10.10
N GLY A 83 8.73 -17.30 10.88
CA GLY A 83 8.27 -18.67 11.03
C GLY A 83 8.39 -19.52 9.76
N GLU A 84 7.51 -20.52 9.63
CA GLU A 84 7.45 -21.47 8.53
C GLU A 84 6.13 -21.35 7.77
N VAL A 85 6.19 -21.29 6.44
CA VAL A 85 5.01 -21.28 5.57
C VAL A 85 4.38 -22.68 5.55
N ILE A 86 3.10 -22.77 5.89
CA ILE A 86 2.31 -24.00 5.85
C ILE A 86 1.85 -24.25 4.41
N ASP A 87 1.99 -25.48 3.92
CA ASP A 87 1.62 -25.89 2.56
C ASP A 87 2.22 -25.00 1.46
N ALA A 88 3.51 -24.69 1.62
CA ALA A 88 4.25 -23.82 0.72
C ALA A 88 4.26 -24.35 -0.72
N HIS A 89 3.92 -23.48 -1.66
CA HIS A 89 4.00 -23.76 -3.09
C HIS A 89 4.40 -22.50 -3.86
N THR A 90 5.16 -22.69 -4.93
CA THR A 90 5.59 -21.59 -5.81
C THR A 90 4.47 -21.27 -6.80
N THR A 91 4.05 -20.01 -6.87
CA THR A 91 3.01 -19.55 -7.81
C THR A 91 3.56 -18.88 -9.06
N SER A 92 4.76 -18.31 -8.96
CA SER A 92 5.56 -17.79 -10.06
C SER A 92 7.03 -17.72 -9.63
N PRO A 93 8.00 -17.45 -10.53
CA PRO A 93 9.40 -17.33 -10.12
C PRO A 93 9.55 -16.36 -8.95
N ASN A 94 10.26 -16.79 -7.91
CA ASN A 94 10.50 -16.05 -6.67
C ASN A 94 9.27 -15.73 -5.81
N GLU A 95 8.11 -16.30 -6.13
CA GLU A 95 6.85 -16.05 -5.42
C GLU A 95 6.36 -17.35 -4.77
N VAL A 96 6.39 -17.39 -3.45
CA VAL A 96 5.89 -18.52 -2.66
C VAL A 96 4.66 -18.11 -1.88
N ARG A 97 3.68 -19.00 -1.85
CA ARG A 97 2.44 -18.86 -1.10
C ARG A 97 2.19 -20.08 -0.23
N GLY A 98 1.38 -19.92 0.81
CA GLY A 98 0.93 -21.02 1.66
C GLY A 98 -0.33 -20.69 2.44
N THR A 99 -0.92 -21.70 3.07
CA THR A 99 -2.20 -21.57 3.77
C THR A 99 -2.10 -20.72 5.05
N GLY A 100 -0.89 -20.59 5.62
CA GLY A 100 -0.61 -19.70 6.72
C GLY A 100 0.83 -19.80 7.21
N ILE A 101 1.11 -19.23 8.38
CA ILE A 101 2.43 -19.24 9.02
C ILE A 101 2.38 -19.98 10.35
N ARG A 102 3.28 -20.95 10.55
CA ARG A 102 3.51 -21.62 11.83
C ARG A 102 4.70 -20.98 12.54
N ASN A 103 4.60 -20.81 13.86
CA ASN A 103 5.65 -20.25 14.72
C ASN A 103 6.12 -18.83 14.31
N GLY A 104 5.22 -18.05 13.71
CA GLY A 104 5.46 -16.64 13.40
C GLY A 104 5.29 -15.74 14.63
N THR A 105 5.68 -14.48 14.47
CA THR A 105 5.40 -13.41 15.44
C THR A 105 4.16 -12.66 15.01
N SER A 106 3.24 -12.42 15.95
CA SER A 106 2.00 -11.68 15.72
C SER A 106 2.08 -10.27 16.31
N VAL A 107 1.74 -9.25 15.51
CA VAL A 107 1.70 -7.85 15.92
C VAL A 107 0.43 -7.20 15.37
N HIS A 108 -0.22 -6.39 16.20
CA HIS A 108 -1.36 -5.60 15.74
C HIS A 108 -0.87 -4.35 15.02
N ILE A 109 -1.39 -4.11 13.82
CA ILE A 109 -0.98 -3.04 12.91
C ILE A 109 -2.18 -2.14 12.63
N VAL A 110 -1.94 -0.83 12.59
CA VAL A 110 -2.94 0.21 12.38
C VAL A 110 -2.48 1.25 11.35
N ALA A 111 -3.40 2.14 10.96
CA ALA A 111 -3.09 3.28 10.09
C ALA A 111 -1.92 4.13 10.63
N GLY A 112 -0.99 4.48 9.74
CA GLY A 112 0.23 5.23 10.07
C GLY A 112 1.45 4.36 10.33
N ASP A 113 1.28 3.06 10.58
CA ASP A 113 2.40 2.14 10.70
C ASP A 113 3.13 1.97 9.36
N VAL A 114 4.46 1.84 9.45
CA VAL A 114 5.34 1.56 8.31
C VAL A 114 6.10 0.28 8.60
N ILE A 115 6.08 -0.64 7.64
CA ILE A 115 6.63 -1.98 7.80
C ILE A 115 7.65 -2.22 6.69
N HIS A 116 8.79 -2.80 7.04
CA HIS A 116 9.80 -3.25 6.09
C HIS A 116 9.93 -4.76 6.22
N PHE A 117 9.72 -5.47 5.12
CA PHE A 117 10.00 -6.89 4.96
C PHE A 117 11.23 -7.05 4.07
N PRO A 118 12.35 -7.63 4.55
CA PRO A 118 13.45 -7.99 3.66
C PRO A 118 13.03 -9.13 2.72
N ALA A 119 13.73 -9.32 1.60
CA ALA A 119 13.44 -10.42 0.69
C ALA A 119 13.50 -11.78 1.42
N GLY A 120 12.54 -12.64 1.11
CA GLY A 120 12.40 -13.96 1.71
C GLY A 120 11.68 -14.00 3.06
N MET A 121 11.22 -12.87 3.61
CA MET A 121 10.45 -12.82 4.85
C MET A 121 9.01 -13.31 4.64
N PRO A 122 8.58 -14.41 5.29
CA PRO A 122 7.18 -14.80 5.27
C PRO A 122 6.32 -13.81 6.03
N HIS A 123 5.18 -13.44 5.46
CA HIS A 123 4.21 -12.57 6.12
C HIS A 123 2.77 -12.89 5.70
N GLN A 124 1.82 -12.56 6.57
CA GLN A 124 0.38 -12.83 6.39
C GLN A 124 -0.46 -11.81 7.16
N TRP A 125 -1.54 -11.34 6.55
CA TRP A 125 -2.57 -10.54 7.22
C TRP A 125 -3.70 -11.42 7.76
N LEU A 126 -4.03 -11.26 9.04
CA LEU A 126 -5.21 -11.84 9.68
C LEU A 126 -6.17 -10.73 10.10
N LEU A 127 -7.42 -10.83 9.65
CA LEU A 127 -8.45 -9.83 9.90
C LEU A 127 -9.63 -10.45 10.64
N GLU A 128 -10.09 -9.74 11.67
CA GLU A 128 -11.35 -10.05 12.34
C GLU A 128 -12.54 -9.76 11.41
N PRO A 129 -13.69 -10.45 11.57
CA PRO A 129 -14.86 -10.23 10.74
C PRO A 129 -15.29 -8.75 10.67
N GLY A 130 -15.41 -8.23 9.46
CA GLY A 130 -15.82 -6.84 9.20
C GLY A 130 -14.71 -5.79 9.38
N LYS A 131 -13.47 -6.19 9.69
CA LYS A 131 -12.30 -5.32 9.66
C LYS A 131 -11.68 -5.29 8.26
N GLN A 132 -10.93 -4.24 7.99
CA GLN A 132 -10.17 -4.06 6.75
C GLN A 132 -8.82 -3.42 7.04
N ILE A 133 -7.85 -3.61 6.15
CA ILE A 133 -6.60 -2.85 6.13
C ILE A 133 -6.29 -2.41 4.69
N THR A 134 -5.77 -1.20 4.53
CA THR A 134 -5.30 -0.68 3.24
C THR A 134 -3.89 -0.14 3.39
N TYR A 135 -3.00 -0.53 2.49
CA TYR A 135 -1.61 -0.08 2.48
C TYR A 135 -1.10 0.16 1.07
N LEU A 136 -0.19 1.13 0.94
CA LEU A 136 0.69 1.26 -0.21
C LEU A 136 1.91 0.35 0.04
N ALA A 137 2.24 -0.51 -0.91
CA ALA A 137 3.45 -1.30 -0.92
C ALA A 137 4.44 -0.73 -1.96
N VAL A 138 5.68 -0.55 -1.53
CA VAL A 138 6.84 -0.31 -2.38
C VAL A 138 7.61 -1.62 -2.46
N HIS A 139 7.68 -2.20 -3.64
CA HIS A 139 8.42 -3.43 -3.92
C HIS A 139 9.79 -3.03 -4.46
N VAL A 140 10.87 -3.31 -3.74
CA VAL A 140 12.23 -2.94 -4.15
C VAL A 140 12.97 -4.21 -4.53
N GLU A 141 13.54 -4.25 -5.73
CA GLU A 141 14.39 -5.36 -6.14
C GLU A 141 15.61 -5.44 -5.23
N GLU A 142 15.79 -6.58 -4.57
CA GLU A 142 17.02 -6.87 -3.84
C GLU A 142 17.86 -7.80 -4.72
N PRO A 143 19.13 -7.45 -5.04
CA PRO A 143 20.02 -8.40 -5.66
C PRO A 143 20.04 -9.64 -4.78
N THR A 144 19.82 -10.81 -5.39
CA THR A 144 19.73 -12.09 -4.68
C THR A 144 20.79 -12.16 -3.60
N ALA A 145 20.36 -12.12 -2.35
CA ALA A 145 21.27 -12.19 -1.23
C ALA A 145 22.06 -13.49 -1.38
N VAL A 146 23.38 -13.37 -1.61
CA VAL A 146 24.30 -14.45 -1.27
C VAL A 146 24.12 -14.63 0.22
N LYS A 147 23.40 -15.69 0.59
CA LYS A 147 23.25 -16.11 1.98
C LYS A 147 24.65 -16.16 2.61
N PRO A 148 24.91 -15.49 3.75
CA PRO A 148 26.18 -15.70 4.45
C PRO A 148 26.35 -17.17 4.83
#